data_AF-A0A8N4F100-F1
#
_entry.id   AF-A0A8N4F100-F1
#
_cell.length_a   1.000
_cell.length_b   1.000
_cell.length_c   1.000
_cell.angle_alpha   90.00
_cell.angle_beta   90.00
_cell.angle_gamma   90.00
#
_symmetry.space_group_name_H-M   'P 1'
#
loop_
_entity.id
_entity.type
_entity.pdbx_description
1 polymer ?
#
loop_
_entity_poly.entity_id
_entity_poly.type
_entity_poly.pdbx_seq_one_letter_code
_entity_poly.pdbx_strand_id
1 'polypeptide(L)'
;MATTGSCFLVGVVSQKTLANSGDSRVVLGRNIHNIGEIAAIQLSPEQNANMEDLRQALKAQHPNDPQIFVLKYGVWRIKGIIQVSRSIGDSYMKHAQYNREPISAKFRISEPMNMPILSVNPSIITHHLQPSDFFLIFASDGLWEYLGKQQAIEIVRGHLHK
;
A
#
# COMPACT_ATOMS: atom_id res chain seq x y z
N MET A 1 23.81 -3.71 3.68
CA MET A 1 22.56 -4.49 3.55
C MET A 1 21.41 -3.52 3.42
N ALA A 2 20.42 -3.79 2.56
CA ALA A 2 19.21 -2.97 2.43
C ALA A 2 18.22 -3.32 3.55
N THR A 3 18.50 -2.85 4.76
CA THR A 3 17.71 -3.14 5.97
C THR A 3 16.55 -2.18 6.17
N THR A 4 16.60 -1.02 5.53
CA THR A 4 15.51 -0.06 5.47
C THR A 4 14.58 -0.39 4.32
N GLY A 5 13.30 -0.09 4.51
CA GLY A 5 12.24 -0.29 3.55
C GLY A 5 11.59 1.01 3.10
N SER A 6 10.97 1.00 1.94
CA SER A 6 10.12 2.10 1.49
C SER A 6 8.94 1.59 0.66
N CYS A 7 7.77 2.17 0.94
CA CYS A 7 6.61 2.09 0.06
C CYS A 7 6.82 3.02 -1.13
N PHE A 8 6.33 2.65 -2.31
CA PHE A 8 6.36 3.52 -3.48
C PHE A 8 5.04 3.45 -4.23
N LEU A 9 4.70 4.58 -4.84
CA LEU A 9 3.55 4.70 -5.72
C LEU A 9 3.98 5.50 -6.95
N VAL A 10 3.72 4.94 -8.13
CA VAL A 10 4.13 5.51 -9.42
C VAL A 10 2.95 5.51 -10.37
N GLY A 11 2.72 6.64 -11.04
CA GLY A 11 1.75 6.77 -12.12
C GLY A 11 2.42 7.16 -13.42
N VAL A 12 2.08 6.49 -14.52
CA VAL A 12 2.59 6.80 -15.87
C VAL A 12 1.42 7.19 -16.77
N VAL A 13 1.29 8.49 -17.03
CA VAL A 13 0.15 9.06 -17.78
C VAL A 13 0.29 8.86 -19.30
N SER A 14 1.50 8.60 -19.80
CA SER A 14 1.76 8.35 -21.23
C SER A 14 1.21 7.00 -21.73
N GLN A 15 0.98 6.04 -20.83
CA GLN A 15 0.46 4.70 -21.16
C GLN A 15 -0.80 4.32 -20.35
N LYS A 16 -1.38 5.26 -19.60
CA LYS A 16 -2.60 5.04 -18.78
C LYS A 16 -2.44 3.92 -17.72
N THR A 17 -1.22 3.70 -17.22
CA THR A 17 -0.89 2.64 -16.26
C THR A 17 -0.43 3.23 -14.92
N LEU A 18 -0.90 2.62 -13.83
CA LEU A 18 -0.57 2.94 -12.45
C LEU A 18 0.08 1.71 -11.79
N ALA A 19 1.12 1.93 -10.98
CA ALA A 19 1.79 0.88 -10.24
C ALA A 19 1.98 1.29 -8.78
N ASN A 20 1.56 0.43 -7.85
CA ASN A 20 1.63 0.69 -6.42
C ASN A 20 2.33 -0.45 -5.67
N SER A 21 3.23 -0.14 -4.74
CA SER A 21 3.84 -1.10 -3.82
C SER A 21 3.91 -0.52 -2.41
N GLY A 22 2.93 -0.89 -1.59
CA GLY A 22 2.79 -0.41 -0.23
C GLY A 22 1.36 0.07 0.03
N ASP A 23 1.21 0.96 0.99
CA ASP A 23 -0.06 1.51 1.48
C ASP A 23 -0.35 2.95 1.01
N SER A 24 0.53 3.52 0.20
CA SER A 24 0.21 4.68 -0.64
C SER A 24 -0.99 4.39 -1.54
N ARG A 25 -1.76 5.42 -1.87
CA ARG A 25 -3.01 5.30 -2.64
C ARG A 25 -3.13 6.34 -3.74
N VAL A 26 -3.76 5.93 -4.85
CA VAL A 26 -4.25 6.82 -5.90
C VAL A 26 -5.77 6.93 -5.81
N VAL A 27 -6.27 8.15 -5.76
CA VAL A 27 -7.69 8.46 -5.84
C VAL A 27 -7.96 9.33 -7.06
N LEU A 28 -8.91 8.90 -7.88
CA LEU A 28 -9.40 9.60 -9.05
C LEU A 28 -10.64 10.42 -8.67
N GLY A 29 -10.61 11.71 -8.98
CA GLY A 29 -11.81 12.54 -9.01
C GLY A 29 -12.51 12.39 -10.35
N ARG A 30 -13.67 11.74 -10.37
CA ARG A 30 -14.48 11.55 -11.59
C ARG A 30 -15.79 12.31 -11.48
N ASN A 31 -16.12 13.09 -12.51
CA ASN A 31 -17.43 13.69 -12.63
C ASN A 31 -18.49 12.60 -12.84
N ILE A 32 -19.45 12.55 -11.93
CA ILE A 32 -20.60 11.65 -11.99
C ILE A 32 -21.83 12.51 -12.23
N HIS A 33 -22.46 12.27 -13.39
CA HIS A 33 -23.67 12.93 -13.88
C HIS A 33 -23.47 14.37 -14.41
N ASN A 34 -24.39 14.83 -15.27
CA ASN A 34 -24.40 16.19 -15.84
C ASN A 34 -24.69 17.30 -14.81
N ILE A 35 -24.79 16.96 -13.52
CA ILE A 35 -25.12 17.87 -12.42
C ILE A 35 -23.84 18.45 -11.79
N GLY A 36 -22.66 17.99 -12.24
CA GLY A 36 -21.39 18.49 -11.75
C GLY A 36 -21.06 17.98 -10.35
N GLU A 37 -21.43 16.76 -9.99
CA GLU A 37 -20.92 16.08 -8.79
C GLU A 37 -19.63 15.33 -9.13
N ILE A 38 -18.70 15.19 -8.18
CA ILE A 38 -17.47 14.42 -8.37
C ILE A 38 -17.42 13.31 -7.33
N ALA A 39 -17.18 12.08 -7.79
CA ALA A 39 -16.95 10.91 -6.96
C ALA A 39 -15.47 10.57 -6.84
N ALA A 40 -15.08 10.15 -5.64
CA ALA A 40 -13.77 9.60 -5.36
C ALA A 40 -13.70 8.12 -5.72
N ILE A 41 -12.87 7.76 -6.70
CA ILE A 41 -12.63 6.38 -7.11
C ILE A 41 -11.20 6.01 -6.73
N GLN A 42 -11.04 5.07 -5.79
CA GLN A 42 -9.71 4.54 -5.46
C GLN A 42 -9.25 3.60 -6.56
N LEU A 43 -8.10 3.91 -7.16
CA LEU A 43 -7.56 3.12 -8.27
C LEU A 43 -6.55 2.06 -7.83
N SER A 44 -5.94 2.19 -6.66
CA SER A 44 -4.91 1.26 -6.18
C SER A 44 -5.38 0.46 -4.95
N PRO A 45 -5.13 -0.85 -4.87
CA PRO A 45 -5.39 -1.61 -3.66
C PRO A 45 -4.41 -1.19 -2.57
N GLU A 46 -4.88 -1.20 -1.34
CA GLU A 46 -4.06 -0.93 -0.18
C GLU A 46 -3.31 -2.20 0.23
N GLN A 47 -1.98 -2.14 0.34
CA GLN A 47 -1.17 -3.28 0.80
C GLN A 47 -0.83 -3.18 2.28
N ASN A 48 -1.84 -2.92 3.12
CA ASN A 48 -1.71 -2.78 4.58
C ASN A 48 -2.34 -3.96 5.33
N ALA A 49 -1.70 -4.40 6.41
CA ALA A 49 -2.12 -5.50 7.29
C ALA A 49 -3.42 -5.23 8.03
N ASN A 50 -3.89 -3.99 8.08
CA ASN A 50 -5.21 -3.64 8.59
C ASN A 50 -6.35 -4.02 7.62
N MET A 51 -6.04 -4.32 6.35
CA MET A 51 -7.00 -4.86 5.39
C MET A 51 -7.18 -6.37 5.60
N GLU A 52 -8.43 -6.80 5.83
CA GLU A 52 -8.75 -8.23 6.05
C GLU A 52 -8.40 -9.09 4.83
N ASP A 53 -8.72 -8.63 3.62
CA ASP A 53 -8.40 -9.36 2.37
C ASP A 53 -6.90 -9.65 2.24
N LEU A 54 -6.06 -8.67 2.61
CA LEU A 54 -4.61 -8.86 2.62
C LEU A 54 -4.19 -9.87 3.69
N ARG A 55 -4.81 -9.82 4.87
CA ARG A 55 -4.53 -10.79 5.93
C ARG A 55 -4.87 -12.20 5.49
N GLN A 56 -6.02 -12.39 4.85
CA GLN A 56 -6.45 -13.68 4.34
C GLN A 56 -5.50 -14.19 3.25
N ALA A 57 -5.18 -13.33 2.28
CA ALA A 57 -4.26 -13.69 1.19
C ALA A 57 -2.86 -14.07 1.70
N LEU A 58 -2.30 -13.30 2.64
CA LEU A 58 -0.96 -13.60 3.17
C LEU A 58 -0.98 -14.83 4.10
N LYS A 59 -2.03 -15.03 4.90
CA LYS A 59 -2.19 -16.27 5.69
C LYS A 59 -2.26 -17.51 4.80
N ALA A 60 -2.97 -17.44 3.67
CA ALA A 60 -3.04 -18.54 2.71
C ALA A 60 -1.68 -18.86 2.07
N GLN A 61 -0.81 -17.85 1.90
CA GLN A 61 0.56 -18.04 1.41
C GLN A 61 1.50 -18.62 2.49
N HIS A 62 1.21 -18.37 3.77
CA HIS A 62 2.01 -18.81 4.91
C HIS A 62 1.17 -19.69 5.88
N PRO A 63 0.64 -20.84 5.43
CA PRO A 63 -0.30 -21.64 6.23
C PRO A 63 0.34 -22.23 7.50
N ASN A 64 1.66 -22.36 7.52
CA ASN A 64 2.43 -22.93 8.63
C ASN A 64 3.06 -21.87 9.54
N ASP A 65 2.78 -20.58 9.32
CA ASP A 65 3.27 -19.48 10.16
C ASP A 65 2.11 -18.86 10.95
N PRO A 66 1.76 -19.40 12.13
CA PRO A 66 0.66 -18.89 12.95
C PRO A 66 0.93 -17.47 13.46
N GLN A 67 2.18 -17.00 13.42
CA GLN A 67 2.62 -15.68 13.88
C GLN A 67 2.83 -14.70 12.72
N ILE A 68 2.35 -15.04 11.51
CA ILE A 68 2.49 -14.16 10.33
C ILE A 68 1.89 -12.78 10.59
N PHE A 69 0.82 -12.69 11.37
CA PHE A 69 0.24 -11.44 11.86
C PHE A 69 0.22 -11.40 13.38
N VAL A 70 0.56 -10.25 13.93
CA VAL A 70 0.47 -9.96 15.37
C VAL A 70 -0.28 -8.64 15.55
N LEU A 71 -1.30 -8.64 16.39
CA LEU A 71 -1.98 -7.42 16.81
C LEU A 71 -1.16 -6.74 17.91
N LYS A 72 -0.58 -5.57 17.63
CA LYS A 72 0.18 -4.77 18.61
C LYS A 72 -0.45 -3.40 18.74
N TYR A 73 -0.81 -3.02 19.98
CA TYR A 73 -1.41 -1.72 20.28
C TYR A 73 -2.63 -1.39 19.40
N GLY A 74 -3.49 -2.38 19.14
CA GLY A 74 -4.69 -2.22 18.30
C GLY A 74 -4.43 -2.22 16.79
N VAL A 75 -3.19 -2.42 16.34
CA VAL A 75 -2.80 -2.37 14.93
C VAL A 75 -2.23 -3.71 14.47
N TRP A 76 -2.70 -4.22 13.33
CA TRP A 76 -2.19 -5.46 12.76
C TRP A 76 -0.81 -5.25 12.14
N ARG A 77 0.16 -6.09 12.49
CA ARG A 77 1.52 -6.04 11.94
C ARG A 77 1.99 -7.40 11.47
N ILE A 78 2.64 -7.44 10.32
CA ILE A 78 3.31 -8.62 9.77
C ILE A 78 4.52 -8.94 10.63
N LYS A 79 4.58 -10.17 11.17
CA LYS A 79 5.54 -10.64 12.18
C LYS A 79 5.68 -9.71 13.40
N GLY A 80 4.69 -8.86 13.66
CA GLY A 80 4.75 -7.85 14.70
C GLY A 80 5.73 -6.70 14.44
N ILE A 81 6.19 -6.52 13.19
CA ILE A 81 7.22 -5.54 12.80
C ILE A 81 6.60 -4.41 11.97
N ILE A 82 6.03 -4.73 10.81
CA ILE A 82 5.63 -3.75 9.78
C ILE A 82 4.15 -3.92 9.40
N GLN A 83 3.50 -2.87 8.89
CA GLN A 83 2.10 -2.93 8.45
C GLN A 83 1.95 -3.25 6.97
N VAL A 84 2.96 -3.01 6.14
CA VAL A 84 2.85 -3.25 4.69
C VAL A 84 3.34 -4.62 4.30
N SER A 85 2.66 -5.27 3.34
CA SER A 85 3.10 -6.55 2.77
C SER A 85 4.08 -6.40 1.60
N ARG A 86 4.27 -5.16 1.11
CA ARG A 86 5.12 -4.87 -0.03
C ARG A 86 5.97 -3.63 0.20
N SER A 87 7.24 -3.72 -0.15
CA SER A 87 8.20 -2.63 -0.04
C SER A 87 9.39 -2.86 -0.98
N ILE A 88 10.13 -1.81 -1.31
CA ILE A 88 11.54 -1.94 -1.73
C ILE A 88 12.39 -1.96 -0.46
N GLY A 89 13.49 -2.70 -0.44
CA GLY A 89 14.32 -2.84 0.75
C GLY A 89 13.82 -3.95 1.67
N ASP A 90 13.86 -3.76 2.99
CA ASP A 90 13.46 -4.76 4.01
C ASP A 90 13.98 -6.18 3.70
N SER A 91 15.21 -6.27 3.21
CA SER A 91 15.75 -7.51 2.65
C SER A 91 15.74 -8.68 3.63
N TYR A 92 15.83 -8.38 4.94
CA TYR A 92 15.75 -9.34 6.03
C TYR A 92 14.39 -10.03 6.17
N MET A 93 13.31 -9.43 5.66
CA MET A 93 11.97 -10.03 5.60
C MET A 93 11.70 -10.74 4.27
N LYS A 94 12.69 -10.81 3.38
CA LYS A 94 12.58 -11.39 2.04
C LYS A 94 13.54 -12.56 1.83
N HIS A 95 14.76 -12.45 2.36
CA HIS A 95 15.75 -13.54 2.28
C HIS A 95 16.40 -13.82 3.63
N ALA A 96 16.39 -15.09 4.04
CA ALA A 96 16.79 -15.50 5.39
C ALA A 96 18.27 -15.15 5.68
N GLN A 97 19.11 -15.17 4.65
CA GLN A 97 20.52 -14.77 4.70
C GLN A 97 20.74 -13.31 5.13
N TYR A 98 19.73 -12.44 5.08
CA TYR A 98 19.82 -11.06 5.54
C TYR A 98 19.22 -10.86 6.94
N ASN A 99 18.51 -11.85 7.49
CA ASN A 99 17.95 -11.82 8.85
C ASN A 99 19.00 -12.16 9.91
N ARG A 100 20.06 -11.34 10.00
CA ARG A 100 21.19 -11.52 10.91
C ARG A 100 21.78 -10.19 11.36
N GLU A 101 22.81 -10.24 12.18
CA GLU A 101 23.57 -9.04 12.57
C GLU A 101 24.08 -8.27 11.34
N PRO A 102 24.06 -6.92 11.37
CA PRO A 102 23.88 -6.04 12.54
C PRO A 102 22.43 -5.65 12.86
N ILE A 103 21.42 -6.32 12.28
CA ILE A 103 20.00 -6.01 12.57
C ILE A 103 19.70 -6.30 14.05
N SER A 104 19.13 -5.31 14.74
CA SER A 104 18.71 -5.44 16.14
C SER A 104 17.75 -6.62 16.31
N ALA A 105 17.94 -7.40 17.37
CA ALA A 105 17.14 -8.60 17.65
C ALA A 105 15.62 -8.34 17.62
N LYS A 106 15.16 -7.14 18.01
CA LYS A 106 13.73 -6.77 17.97
C LYS A 106 13.11 -6.70 16.57
N PHE A 107 13.94 -6.58 15.53
CA PHE A 107 13.53 -6.58 14.12
C PHE A 107 13.88 -7.88 13.41
N ARG A 108 14.62 -8.79 14.04
CA ARG A 108 14.92 -10.09 13.46
C ARG A 108 13.70 -11.00 13.56
N ILE A 109 13.48 -11.81 12.53
CA ILE A 109 12.41 -12.80 12.51
C ILE A 109 12.88 -14.03 13.30
N SER A 110 12.10 -14.45 14.29
CA SER A 110 12.47 -15.49 15.27
C SER A 110 12.38 -16.93 14.76
N GLU A 111 11.68 -17.16 13.65
CA GLU A 111 11.41 -18.51 13.10
C GLU A 111 12.06 -18.71 11.73
N PRO A 112 12.27 -19.97 11.28
CA PRO A 112 12.85 -20.22 9.97
C PRO A 112 11.97 -19.60 8.88
N MET A 113 12.53 -18.61 8.19
CA MET A 113 11.87 -17.97 7.05
C MET A 113 12.03 -18.87 5.82
N ASN A 114 11.07 -19.80 5.67
CA ASN A 114 11.04 -20.77 4.57
C ASN A 114 10.72 -20.13 3.22
N MET A 115 10.11 -18.94 3.22
CA MET A 115 9.76 -18.17 2.02
C MET A 115 9.71 -16.67 2.34
N PRO A 116 9.80 -15.78 1.34
CA PRO A 116 9.71 -14.33 1.55
C PRO A 116 8.40 -13.92 2.23
N ILE A 117 8.49 -13.09 3.26
CA ILE A 117 7.32 -12.57 4.00
C ILE A 117 6.78 -11.29 3.35
N LEU A 118 7.68 -10.48 2.79
CA LEU A 118 7.35 -9.29 2.02
C LEU A 118 7.62 -9.51 0.53
N SER A 119 6.86 -8.81 -0.30
CA SER A 119 7.09 -8.75 -1.75
C SER A 119 7.70 -7.42 -2.17
N VAL A 120 8.47 -7.42 -3.26
CA VAL A 120 8.89 -6.20 -3.96
C VAL A 120 8.01 -5.92 -5.19
N ASN A 121 7.16 -6.88 -5.57
CA ASN A 121 6.37 -6.78 -6.79
C ASN A 121 5.20 -5.80 -6.58
N PRO A 122 5.08 -4.73 -7.37
CA PRO A 122 3.96 -3.81 -7.24
C PRO A 122 2.64 -4.47 -7.66
N SER A 123 1.54 -3.97 -7.12
CA SER A 123 0.21 -4.11 -7.70
C SER A 123 0.10 -3.13 -8.86
N ILE A 124 -0.04 -3.64 -10.08
CA ILE A 124 -0.15 -2.83 -11.30
C ILE A 124 -1.61 -2.79 -11.71
N ILE A 125 -2.11 -1.59 -11.98
CA ILE A 125 -3.48 -1.35 -12.46
C ILE A 125 -3.42 -0.45 -13.68
N THR A 126 -4.15 -0.82 -14.72
CA THR A 126 -4.30 0.01 -15.91
C THR A 126 -5.69 0.62 -15.89
N HIS A 127 -5.77 1.94 -16.08
CA HIS A 127 -7.03 2.67 -16.05
C HIS A 127 -7.18 3.51 -17.31
N HIS A 128 -8.20 3.21 -18.11
CA HIS A 128 -8.49 3.99 -19.30
C HIS A 128 -9.15 5.32 -18.93
N LEU A 129 -8.38 6.40 -19.02
CA LEU A 129 -8.88 7.77 -18.80
C LEU A 129 -10.10 8.05 -19.68
N GLN A 130 -11.14 8.55 -19.03
CA GLN A 130 -12.39 8.99 -19.63
C GLN A 130 -12.47 10.52 -19.64
N PRO A 131 -13.27 11.15 -20.52
CA PRO A 131 -13.50 12.60 -20.47
C PRO A 131 -14.06 13.11 -19.14
N SER A 132 -14.70 12.23 -18.35
CA SER A 132 -15.19 12.55 -17.00
C SER A 132 -14.13 12.44 -15.90
N ASP A 133 -12.92 11.98 -16.21
CA ASP A 133 -11.80 11.91 -15.27
C ASP A 133 -11.13 13.27 -15.18
N PHE A 134 -11.15 13.88 -13.99
CA PHE A 134 -10.78 15.28 -13.82
C PHE A 134 -9.35 15.45 -13.30
N PHE A 135 -8.99 14.70 -12.26
CA PHE A 135 -7.66 14.72 -11.67
C PHE A 135 -7.37 13.44 -10.88
N LEU A 136 -6.09 13.21 -10.60
CA LEU A 136 -5.62 12.12 -9.75
C LEU A 136 -4.89 12.70 -8.53
N ILE A 137 -5.16 12.15 -7.35
CA ILE A 137 -4.44 12.42 -6.11
C ILE A 137 -3.55 11.22 -5.82
N PHE A 138 -2.24 11.44 -5.83
CA PHE A 138 -1.23 10.49 -5.37
C PHE A 138 -0.77 10.92 -3.98
N ALA A 139 -0.96 10.07 -2.97
CA ALA A 139 -0.49 10.39 -1.63
C ALA A 139 -0.17 9.13 -0.82
N SER A 140 0.70 9.30 0.17
CA SER A 140 1.00 8.27 1.19
C SER A 140 -0.12 8.17 2.22
N ASP A 141 -0.04 7.12 3.04
CA ASP A 141 -0.87 6.91 4.24
C ASP A 141 -0.98 8.15 5.13
N GLY A 142 0.09 8.92 5.31
CA GLY A 142 0.08 10.14 6.13
C GLY A 142 -0.95 11.20 5.73
N LEU A 143 -1.49 11.18 4.50
CA LEU A 143 -2.69 11.97 4.14
C LEU A 143 -3.97 11.19 4.48
N TRP A 144 -4.03 9.95 4.03
CA TRP A 144 -5.23 9.13 4.02
C TRP A 144 -5.64 8.58 5.39
N GLU A 145 -4.77 8.66 6.39
CA GLU A 145 -5.10 8.40 7.80
C GLU A 145 -6.00 9.48 8.39
N TYR A 146 -5.92 10.71 7.87
CA TYR A 146 -6.64 11.86 8.42
C TYR A 146 -7.78 12.35 7.53
N LEU A 147 -7.73 12.04 6.24
CA LEU A 147 -8.68 12.58 5.26
C LEU A 147 -9.40 11.48 4.48
N GLY A 148 -10.73 11.55 4.46
CA GLY A 148 -11.54 10.68 3.63
C GLY A 148 -11.32 10.95 2.14
N LYS A 149 -11.40 9.91 1.31
CA LYS A 149 -11.19 10.02 -0.15
C LYS A 149 -12.10 11.07 -0.80
N GLN A 150 -13.37 11.08 -0.40
CA GLN A 150 -14.36 12.03 -0.91
C GLN A 150 -14.04 13.48 -0.47
N GLN A 151 -13.67 13.67 0.79
CA GLN A 151 -13.25 14.97 1.30
C GLN A 151 -12.00 15.49 0.55
N ALA A 152 -11.05 14.61 0.26
CA ALA A 152 -9.84 14.97 -0.48
C ALA A 152 -10.14 15.50 -1.89
N ILE A 153 -11.03 14.84 -2.63
CA ILE A 153 -11.39 15.30 -3.98
C ILE A 153 -12.20 16.61 -3.93
N GLU A 154 -13.02 16.83 -2.91
CA GLU A 154 -13.79 18.06 -2.75
C GLU A 154 -12.88 19.26 -2.48
N ILE A 155 -11.87 19.06 -1.63
CA ILE A 155 -10.84 20.08 -1.36
C ILE A 155 -10.07 20.40 -2.64
N VAL A 156 -9.56 19.40 -3.36
CA VAL A 156 -8.82 19.63 -4.61
C VAL A 156 -9.68 20.34 -5.64
N ARG A 157 -10.93 19.89 -5.81
CA ARG A 157 -11.90 20.51 -6.74
C ARG A 157 -12.10 22.00 -6.44
N GLY A 158 -12.24 22.38 -5.18
CA GLY A 158 -12.41 23.78 -4.77
C GLY A 158 -11.24 24.70 -5.15
N HIS A 159 -10.08 24.14 -5.49
CA HIS A 159 -8.87 24.88 -5.86
C HIS A 159 -8.53 24.84 -7.36
N LEU A 160 -9.22 24.01 -8.16
CA LEU A 160 -8.94 23.89 -9.60
C LEU A 160 -9.52 25.02 -10.48
N HIS A 161 -10.28 25.95 -9.89
CA HIS A 161 -10.94 27.06 -10.58
C HIS A 161 -10.55 28.45 -10.05
N LYS A 162 -9.39 28.56 -9.40
CA LYS A 162 -8.69 29.83 -9.16
C LYS A 162 -7.52 29.95 -10.11
#